data_AF-A0A3N6PCK1-F1
#
_entry.id   AF-A0A3N6PCK1-F1
#
_cell.length_a   1.000
_cell.length_b   1.000
_cell.length_c   1.000
_cell.angle_alpha   90.00
_cell.angle_beta   90.00
_cell.angle_gamma   90.00
#
_symmetry.space_group_name_H-M   'P 1'
#
loop_
_entity.id
_entity.type
_entity.pdbx_description
1 polymer ?
#
loop_
_entity_poly.entity_id
_entity_poly.type
_entity_poly.pdbx_seq_one_letter_code
_entity_poly.pdbx_strand_id
1 'polypeptide(L)'
;MVRPSPLSIAAGLAGGVLNVAVVLALYARGGYPTLESVAGIAVPAFALGFLALFVSAHTRLFAPAIGFLAVLAGTASVELTTPHPEWGTLDGYVIVDGPTHVASYANTWYVWLSLVLVAGLLEFGIRRGYGLGGERLRNLPTVPLSRATLAWFVGGGSSLVGAATVLLVLRAGIRPPVASVAVFAVTAAVVGVPLAALLGRGIVSPAVLFAVLVPYFLTVEVFVATDSPVHILLFGPYAIVLAVAWALEAGIRSRLRGWEGGRFADEEPV
;
A
#
# COMPACT_ATOMS: atom_id res chain seq x y z
N MET A 1 -19.66 12.56 -12.07
CA MET A 1 -18.61 12.63 -11.04
C MET A 1 -19.16 13.36 -9.83
N VAL A 2 -19.15 12.74 -8.64
CA VAL A 2 -19.60 13.42 -7.41
C VAL A 2 -18.52 14.38 -6.94
N ARG A 3 -18.88 15.63 -6.64
CA ARG A 3 -17.92 16.63 -6.19
C ARG A 3 -17.41 16.30 -4.78
N PRO A 4 -16.11 16.47 -4.49
CA PRO A 4 -15.60 16.31 -3.13
C PRO A 4 -16.27 17.28 -2.17
N SER A 5 -16.59 16.80 -0.96
CA SER A 5 -17.12 17.67 0.09
C SER A 5 -16.00 18.53 0.70
N PRO A 6 -16.30 19.74 1.21
CA PRO A 6 -15.32 20.56 1.93
C PRO A 6 -14.68 19.81 3.09
N LEU A 7 -15.44 18.97 3.79
CA LEU A 7 -14.95 18.17 4.92
C LEU A 7 -13.92 17.12 4.47
N SER A 8 -14.13 16.44 3.34
CA SER A 8 -13.13 15.50 2.81
C SER A 8 -11.83 16.21 2.41
N ILE A 9 -11.94 17.41 1.83
CA ILE A 9 -10.76 18.23 1.48
C ILE A 9 -10.03 18.65 2.77
N ALA A 10 -10.75 19.17 3.76
CA ALA A 10 -10.18 19.58 5.04
C ALA A 10 -9.48 18.42 5.77
N ALA A 11 -10.08 17.22 5.77
CA ALA A 11 -9.45 16.02 6.32
C ALA A 11 -8.15 15.66 5.60
N GLY A 12 -8.14 15.74 4.26
CA GLY A 12 -6.92 15.58 3.46
C GLY A 12 -5.86 16.63 3.83
N LEU A 13 -6.22 17.92 3.85
CA LEU A 13 -5.29 18.99 4.21
C LEU A 13 -4.68 18.76 5.60
N ALA A 14 -5.49 18.39 6.59
CA ALA A 14 -5.02 18.07 7.93
C ALA A 14 -4.04 16.89 7.93
N GLY A 15 -4.34 15.81 7.20
CA GLY A 15 -3.46 14.65 7.09
C GLY A 15 -2.13 14.97 6.43
N GLY A 16 -2.16 15.74 5.33
CA GLY A 16 -0.96 16.18 4.63
C GLY A 16 -0.07 17.06 5.50
N VAL A 17 -0.65 18.09 6.15
CA VAL A 17 0.10 18.98 7.06
C VAL A 17 0.66 18.22 8.25
N LEU A 18 -0.12 17.33 8.86
CA LEU A 18 0.33 16.50 9.97
C LEU A 18 1.53 15.64 9.57
N ASN A 19 1.47 14.97 8.43
CA ASN A 19 2.57 14.12 7.97
C ASN A 19 3.85 14.94 7.72
N VAL A 20 3.73 16.09 7.04
CA VAL A 20 4.86 17.00 6.80
C VAL A 20 5.46 17.47 8.11
N ALA A 21 4.63 17.92 9.06
CA ALA A 21 5.10 18.42 10.34
C ALA A 21 5.87 17.35 11.12
N VAL A 22 5.34 16.11 11.19
CA VAL A 22 6.01 15.00 11.87
C VAL A 22 7.32 14.63 11.17
N VAL A 23 7.33 14.48 9.85
CA VAL A 23 8.54 14.14 9.09
C VAL A 23 9.61 15.20 9.27
N LEU A 24 9.28 16.49 9.11
CA LEU A 24 10.25 17.57 9.27
C LEU A 24 10.75 17.70 10.71
N ALA A 25 9.90 17.47 11.71
CA ALA A 25 10.31 17.48 13.11
C ALA A 25 11.30 16.33 13.42
N LEU A 26 11.04 15.14 12.89
CA LEU A 26 11.94 13.98 13.03
C LEU A 26 13.25 14.17 12.26
N TYR A 27 13.22 14.74 11.05
CA TYR A 27 14.42 15.13 10.31
C TYR A 27 15.27 16.15 11.08
N ALA A 28 14.65 17.18 11.63
CA ALA A 28 15.34 18.19 12.43
C ALA A 28 15.96 17.57 13.69
N ARG A 29 15.21 16.67 14.36
CA ARG A 29 15.69 15.95 15.55
C ARG A 29 16.90 15.05 15.23
N GLY A 30 16.88 14.35 14.10
CA GLY A 30 17.97 13.45 13.70
C GLY A 30 19.17 14.15 13.06
N GLY A 31 19.15 15.47 12.92
CA GLY A 31 20.25 16.23 12.32
C GLY A 31 20.51 15.88 10.86
N TYR A 32 19.49 15.44 10.12
CA TYR A 32 19.64 14.95 8.75
C TYR A 32 20.24 16.04 7.84
N PRO A 33 21.29 15.73 7.08
CA PRO A 33 21.92 16.68 6.17
C PRO A 33 20.94 17.07 5.07
N THR A 34 21.02 18.33 4.62
CA THR A 34 20.16 18.89 3.57
C THR A 34 20.61 18.42 2.17
N LEU A 35 20.69 17.10 1.97
CA LEU A 35 20.96 16.48 0.67
C LEU A 35 19.74 16.60 -0.25
N GLU A 36 18.56 16.61 0.34
CA GLU A 36 17.28 16.78 -0.35
C GLU A 36 16.75 18.19 -0.10
N SER A 37 16.09 18.77 -1.10
CA SER A 37 15.37 20.03 -0.89
C SER A 37 14.19 19.81 0.07
N VAL A 38 13.89 20.80 0.91
CA VAL A 38 12.72 20.75 1.82
C VAL A 38 11.43 20.44 1.04
N ALA A 39 11.29 21.01 -0.16
CA ALA A 39 10.16 20.72 -1.04
C ALA A 39 10.12 19.26 -1.52
N GLY A 40 11.28 18.65 -1.79
CA GLY A 40 11.42 17.25 -2.20
C GLY A 40 10.94 16.25 -1.14
N ILE A 41 10.99 16.63 0.14
CA ILE A 41 10.46 15.84 1.27
C ILE A 41 9.00 16.20 1.57
N ALA A 42 8.70 17.50 1.62
CA ALA A 42 7.40 18.00 2.07
C ALA A 42 6.27 17.67 1.08
N VAL A 43 6.50 17.77 -0.22
CA VAL A 43 5.44 17.51 -1.22
C VAL A 43 4.98 16.04 -1.21
N PRO A 44 5.90 15.05 -1.25
CA PRO A 44 5.48 13.65 -1.17
C PRO A 44 4.87 13.27 0.18
N ALA A 45 5.43 13.77 1.29
CA ALA A 45 4.85 13.56 2.62
C ALA A 45 3.43 14.15 2.71
N PHE A 46 3.23 15.35 2.18
CA PHE A 46 1.90 15.96 2.11
C PHE A 46 0.95 15.10 1.28
N ALA A 47 1.37 14.66 0.09
CA ALA A 47 0.53 13.85 -0.80
C ALA A 47 0.10 12.53 -0.13
N LEU A 48 1.01 11.85 0.55
CA LEU A 48 0.72 10.60 1.28
C LEU A 48 -0.37 10.81 2.35
N GLY A 49 -0.18 11.78 3.24
CA GLY A 49 -1.14 12.06 4.31
C GLY A 49 -2.47 12.61 3.77
N PHE A 50 -2.40 13.48 2.75
CA PHE A 50 -3.57 14.05 2.10
C PHE A 50 -4.43 12.97 1.46
N LEU A 51 -3.85 12.13 0.60
CA LEU A 51 -4.61 11.13 -0.13
C LEU A 51 -5.21 10.08 0.81
N ALA A 52 -4.48 9.64 1.84
CA ALA A 52 -4.98 8.66 2.80
C ALA A 52 -6.23 9.15 3.55
N LEU A 53 -6.18 10.36 4.12
CA LEU A 53 -7.33 10.91 4.86
C LEU A 53 -8.43 11.43 3.94
N PHE A 54 -8.09 12.02 2.79
CA PHE A 54 -9.05 12.46 1.79
C PHE A 54 -9.88 11.29 1.28
N VAL A 55 -9.24 10.21 0.81
CA VAL A 55 -9.93 9.02 0.29
C VAL A 55 -10.80 8.42 1.37
N SER A 56 -10.28 8.28 2.59
CA SER A 56 -11.04 7.74 3.73
C SER A 56 -12.27 8.58 4.06
N ALA A 57 -12.14 9.91 4.15
CA ALA A 57 -13.26 10.81 4.40
C ALA A 57 -14.27 10.85 3.24
N HIS A 58 -13.78 10.80 2.00
CA HIS A 58 -14.59 10.88 0.80
C HIS A 58 -15.41 9.59 0.54
N THR A 59 -14.85 8.42 0.87
CA THR A 59 -15.44 7.11 0.59
C THR A 59 -16.01 6.40 1.83
N ARG A 60 -15.61 6.85 3.02
CA ARG A 60 -15.85 6.19 4.32
C ARG A 60 -15.22 4.79 4.44
N LEU A 61 -14.17 4.55 3.67
CA LEU A 61 -13.21 3.48 3.94
C LEU A 61 -12.30 3.94 5.08
N PHE A 62 -11.99 3.06 6.02
CA PHE A 62 -11.13 3.35 7.17
C PHE A 62 -9.69 2.88 6.96
N ALA A 63 -9.48 1.83 6.16
CA ALA A 63 -8.19 1.18 5.97
C ALA A 63 -7.10 2.13 5.45
N PRO A 64 -7.34 3.06 4.51
CA PRO A 64 -6.29 3.98 4.07
C PRO A 64 -5.82 4.91 5.19
N ALA A 65 -6.74 5.48 5.97
CA ALA A 65 -6.41 6.35 7.11
C ALA A 65 -5.71 5.57 8.24
N ILE A 66 -6.23 4.40 8.61
CA ILE A 66 -5.63 3.55 9.64
C ILE A 66 -4.22 3.11 9.23
N GLY A 67 -4.06 2.63 7.98
CA GLY A 67 -2.76 2.23 7.44
C GLY A 67 -1.76 3.38 7.44
N PHE A 68 -2.17 4.57 6.98
CA PHE A 68 -1.33 5.77 7.04
C PHE A 68 -0.89 6.10 8.47
N LEU A 69 -1.84 6.17 9.41
CA LEU A 69 -1.52 6.48 10.80
C LEU A 69 -0.63 5.42 11.45
N ALA A 70 -0.84 4.13 11.13
CA ALA A 70 -0.02 3.04 11.62
C ALA A 70 1.42 3.14 11.12
N VAL A 71 1.65 3.42 9.83
CA VAL A 71 3.00 3.59 9.27
C VAL A 71 3.66 4.85 9.84
N LEU A 72 2.95 5.97 9.93
CA LEU A 72 3.49 7.21 10.49
C LEU A 72 3.86 7.05 11.97
N ALA A 73 2.95 6.50 12.78
CA ALA A 73 3.18 6.28 14.20
C ALA A 73 4.27 5.22 14.43
N GLY A 74 4.31 4.15 13.62
CA GLY A 74 5.36 3.14 13.67
C GLY A 74 6.73 3.75 13.34
N THR A 75 6.83 4.52 12.26
CA THR A 75 8.06 5.22 11.87
C THR A 75 8.52 6.17 12.98
N ALA A 76 7.61 7.01 13.49
CA ALA A 76 7.93 7.93 14.58
C ALA A 76 8.36 7.16 15.83
N SER A 77 7.67 6.07 16.20
CA SER A 77 8.03 5.26 17.35
C SER A 77 9.43 4.69 17.21
N VAL A 78 9.77 4.09 16.06
CA VAL A 78 11.09 3.49 15.85
C VAL A 78 12.16 4.59 15.84
N GLU A 79 11.98 5.69 15.10
CA GLU A 79 12.92 6.82 15.07
C GLU A 79 13.13 7.46 16.47
N LEU A 80 12.09 7.49 17.30
CA LEU A 80 12.18 8.03 18.67
C LEU A 80 12.86 7.07 19.66
N THR A 81 12.84 5.76 19.39
CA THR A 81 13.33 4.72 20.31
C THR A 81 14.67 4.11 19.92
N THR A 82 15.15 4.36 18.70
CA THR A 82 16.48 3.95 18.25
C THR A 82 17.54 5.05 18.48
N PRO A 83 18.83 4.69 18.58
CA PRO A 83 19.92 5.67 18.64
C PRO A 83 19.91 6.61 17.43
N HIS A 84 20.34 7.85 17.64
CA HIS A 84 20.45 8.83 16.56
C HIS A 84 21.49 8.40 15.51
N PRO A 85 21.23 8.64 14.22
CA PRO A 85 22.26 8.46 13.20
C PRO A 85 23.40 9.46 13.41
N GLU A 86 24.63 8.99 13.25
CA GLU A 86 25.84 9.81 13.25
C GLU A 86 26.22 10.14 11.82
N TRP A 87 26.36 11.43 11.52
CA TRP A 87 26.67 11.92 10.18
C TRP A 87 28.16 12.26 10.07
N GLY A 88 28.83 11.69 9.09
CA GLY A 88 30.23 11.92 8.79
C GLY A 88 30.48 12.17 7.31
N THR A 89 31.74 12.43 6.97
CA THR A 89 32.19 12.55 5.58
C THR A 89 33.40 11.65 5.34
N LEU A 90 33.39 10.91 4.23
CA LEU A 90 34.53 10.13 3.74
C LEU A 90 34.69 10.40 2.25
N ASP A 91 35.88 10.83 1.85
CA ASP A 91 36.20 11.15 0.45
C ASP A 91 35.21 12.11 -0.23
N GLY A 92 34.62 13.03 0.54
CA GLY A 92 33.62 13.99 0.06
C GLY A 92 32.19 13.43 -0.05
N TYR A 93 31.96 12.16 0.28
CA TYR A 93 30.64 11.56 0.39
C TYR A 93 30.13 11.62 1.83
N VAL A 94 28.83 11.88 1.99
CA VAL A 94 28.17 11.78 3.29
C VAL A 94 28.04 10.31 3.66
N ILE A 95 28.57 9.96 4.82
CA ILE A 95 28.39 8.64 5.44
C ILE A 95 27.45 8.80 6.62
N VAL A 96 26.59 7.81 6.81
CA VAL A 96 25.75 7.68 7.99
C VAL A 96 26.12 6.40 8.71
N ASP A 97 26.35 6.50 10.01
CA ASP A 97 26.40 5.36 10.92
C ASP A 97 25.10 5.34 11.74
N GLY A 98 24.46 4.18 11.81
CA GLY A 98 23.17 4.01 12.47
C GLY A 98 21.93 4.17 11.57
N PRO A 99 20.73 4.00 12.14
CA PRO A 99 19.49 3.87 11.39
C PRO A 99 18.91 5.21 10.91
N THR A 100 18.29 5.21 9.74
CA THR A 100 17.68 6.40 9.11
C THR A 100 16.19 6.22 8.77
N HIS A 101 15.37 5.82 9.76
CA HIS A 101 14.00 5.37 9.51
C HIS A 101 13.10 6.47 8.92
N VAL A 102 13.13 7.69 9.46
CA VAL A 102 12.31 8.78 8.90
C VAL A 102 12.73 9.12 7.46
N ALA A 103 14.03 9.07 7.16
CA ALA A 103 14.49 9.27 5.79
C ALA A 103 13.97 8.16 4.88
N SER A 104 14.13 6.88 5.25
CA SER A 104 13.57 5.76 4.49
C SER A 104 12.07 5.93 4.26
N TYR A 105 11.30 6.27 5.30
CA TYR A 105 9.85 6.51 5.20
C TYR A 105 9.49 7.60 4.19
N ALA A 106 10.13 8.77 4.29
CA ALA A 106 9.87 9.90 3.40
C ALA A 106 10.24 9.56 1.94
N ASN A 107 11.33 8.83 1.79
CA ASN A 107 11.92 8.49 0.51
C ASN A 107 11.27 7.33 -0.23
N THR A 108 10.50 6.51 0.47
CA THR A 108 9.70 5.42 -0.09
C THR A 108 8.19 5.72 0.03
N TRP A 109 7.80 6.99 0.07
CA TRP A 109 6.41 7.44 0.17
C TRP A 109 5.47 6.75 -0.84
N TYR A 110 5.97 6.44 -2.03
CA TYR A 110 5.22 5.77 -3.10
C TYR A 110 4.83 4.32 -2.72
N VAL A 111 5.66 3.62 -1.94
CA VAL A 111 5.35 2.29 -1.39
C VAL A 111 4.20 2.42 -0.40
N TRP A 112 4.30 3.36 0.54
CA TRP A 112 3.27 3.58 1.54
C TRP A 112 1.94 4.00 0.91
N LEU A 113 1.99 4.92 -0.05
CA LEU A 113 0.81 5.35 -0.79
C LEU A 113 0.17 4.16 -1.51
N SER A 114 0.97 3.30 -2.13
CA SER A 114 0.46 2.12 -2.83
C SER A 114 -0.26 1.15 -1.89
N LEU A 115 0.30 0.90 -0.71
CA LEU A 115 -0.26 0.00 0.28
C LEU A 115 -1.55 0.53 0.90
N VAL A 116 -1.62 1.82 1.25
CA VAL A 116 -2.85 2.39 1.82
C VAL A 116 -4.00 2.41 0.80
N LEU A 117 -3.70 2.60 -0.48
CA LEU A 117 -4.70 2.52 -1.55
C LEU A 117 -5.19 1.09 -1.76
N VAL A 118 -4.28 0.11 -1.80
CA VAL A 118 -4.65 -1.32 -1.87
C VAL A 118 -5.46 -1.74 -0.65
N ALA A 119 -5.09 -1.30 0.55
CA ALA A 119 -5.87 -1.56 1.76
C ALA A 119 -7.31 -1.01 1.64
N GLY A 120 -7.49 0.15 1.03
CA GLY A 120 -8.81 0.68 0.68
C GLY A 120 -9.59 -0.21 -0.30
N LEU A 121 -8.93 -0.74 -1.33
CA LEU A 121 -9.55 -1.68 -2.28
C LEU A 121 -9.98 -2.98 -1.61
N LEU A 122 -9.15 -3.51 -0.72
CA LEU A 122 -9.46 -4.71 0.06
C LEU A 122 -10.64 -4.47 1.01
N GLU A 123 -10.63 -3.36 1.76
CA GLU A 123 -11.77 -3.00 2.61
C GLU A 123 -13.05 -2.83 1.79
N PHE A 124 -12.97 -2.15 0.64
CA PHE A 124 -14.11 -1.99 -0.26
C PHE A 124 -14.69 -3.35 -0.68
N GLY A 125 -13.84 -4.27 -1.14
CA GLY A 125 -14.24 -5.62 -1.52
C GLY A 125 -14.87 -6.39 -0.36
N ILE A 126 -14.26 -6.39 0.81
CA ILE A 126 -14.79 -7.06 2.00
C ILE A 126 -16.14 -6.48 2.42
N ARG A 127 -16.24 -5.15 2.54
CA ARG A 127 -17.47 -4.49 3.01
C ARG A 127 -18.63 -4.61 2.04
N ARG A 128 -18.38 -4.51 0.73
CA ARG A 128 -19.43 -4.69 -0.28
C ARG A 128 -19.82 -6.15 -0.45
N GLY A 129 -18.85 -7.06 -0.49
CA GLY A 129 -19.10 -8.48 -0.65
C GLY A 129 -19.90 -9.09 0.49
N TYR A 130 -19.50 -8.75 1.70
CA TYR A 130 -20.04 -9.37 2.92
C TYR A 130 -21.10 -8.51 3.63
N GLY A 131 -21.52 -7.40 3.01
CA GLY A 131 -22.53 -6.50 3.58
C GLY A 131 -22.09 -5.79 4.87
N LEU A 132 -20.79 -5.74 5.17
CA LEU A 132 -20.27 -5.16 6.41
C LEU A 132 -20.30 -3.62 6.37
N GLY A 133 -21.36 -3.04 6.93
CA GLY A 133 -21.53 -1.59 7.02
C GLY A 133 -21.57 -0.90 5.64
N GLY A 134 -22.10 -1.59 4.63
CA GLY A 134 -22.15 -1.11 3.24
C GLY A 134 -22.96 0.19 3.08
N GLU A 135 -24.00 0.39 3.90
CA GLU A 135 -24.83 1.60 3.92
C GLU A 135 -24.05 2.88 4.26
N ARG A 136 -22.89 2.73 4.90
CA ARG A 136 -22.04 3.86 5.24
C ARG A 136 -21.09 4.23 4.11
N LEU A 137 -20.85 3.37 3.12
CA LEU A 137 -19.94 3.64 2.01
C LEU A 137 -20.51 4.73 1.10
N ARG A 138 -19.66 5.59 0.56
CA ARG A 138 -20.05 6.72 -0.30
C ARG A 138 -19.15 6.82 -1.50
N ASN A 139 -19.64 7.40 -2.61
CA ASN A 139 -18.83 7.73 -3.79
C ASN A 139 -18.00 6.56 -4.36
N LEU A 140 -18.52 5.35 -4.19
CA LEU A 140 -17.90 4.10 -4.63
C LEU A 140 -18.86 3.38 -5.59
N PRO A 141 -18.33 2.60 -6.54
CA PRO A 141 -19.17 1.84 -7.47
C PRO A 141 -20.06 0.85 -6.72
N THR A 142 -21.21 0.56 -7.32
CA THR A 142 -22.12 -0.50 -6.88
C THR A 142 -21.61 -1.86 -7.37
N VAL A 143 -21.92 -2.91 -6.62
CA VAL A 143 -21.65 -4.30 -7.00
C VAL A 143 -22.94 -4.94 -7.55
N PRO A 144 -22.86 -5.91 -8.50
CA PRO A 144 -21.63 -6.47 -9.09
C PRO A 144 -20.88 -5.46 -9.98
N LEU A 145 -19.55 -5.58 -10.03
CA LEU A 145 -18.71 -4.73 -10.87
C LEU A 145 -18.71 -5.26 -12.31
N SER A 146 -18.80 -4.37 -13.30
CA SER A 146 -18.56 -4.77 -14.69
C SER A 146 -17.15 -5.33 -14.86
N ARG A 147 -16.95 -6.25 -15.82
CA ARG A 147 -15.61 -6.84 -16.10
C ARG A 147 -14.54 -5.77 -16.36
N ALA A 148 -14.91 -4.70 -17.06
CA ALA A 148 -14.02 -3.58 -17.34
C ALA A 148 -13.65 -2.82 -16.05
N THR A 149 -14.64 -2.55 -15.19
CA THR A 149 -14.42 -1.91 -13.88
C THR A 149 -13.55 -2.76 -12.98
N LEU A 150 -13.82 -4.08 -12.90
CA LEU A 150 -13.01 -5.03 -12.14
C LEU A 150 -11.56 -5.04 -12.64
N ALA A 151 -11.35 -5.17 -13.95
CA ALA A 151 -10.02 -5.15 -14.55
C ALA A 151 -9.29 -3.83 -14.27
N TRP A 152 -10.01 -2.70 -14.27
CA TRP A 152 -9.43 -1.41 -13.92
C TRP A 152 -8.98 -1.34 -12.45
N PHE A 153 -9.78 -1.82 -11.50
CA PHE A 153 -9.40 -1.82 -10.08
C PHE A 153 -8.23 -2.76 -9.80
N VAL A 154 -8.29 -4.00 -10.31
CA VAL A 154 -7.24 -5.00 -10.13
C VAL A 154 -5.97 -4.54 -10.83
N GLY A 155 -6.05 -4.15 -12.10
CA GLY A 155 -4.92 -3.69 -12.90
C GLY A 155 -4.32 -2.41 -12.35
N GLY A 156 -5.13 -1.43 -11.98
CA GLY A 156 -4.68 -0.16 -11.39
C GLY A 156 -3.98 -0.37 -10.04
N GLY A 157 -4.61 -1.11 -9.11
CA GLY A 157 -4.04 -1.38 -7.79
C GLY A 157 -2.73 -2.18 -7.87
N SER A 158 -2.70 -3.25 -8.67
CA SER A 158 -1.51 -4.07 -8.86
C SER A 158 -0.37 -3.33 -9.56
N SER A 159 -0.67 -2.59 -10.63
CA SER A 159 0.34 -1.82 -11.36
C SER A 159 0.93 -0.70 -10.52
N LEU A 160 0.14 -0.08 -9.63
CA LEU A 160 0.62 0.97 -8.76
C LEU A 160 1.62 0.43 -7.71
N VAL A 161 1.33 -0.72 -7.09
CA VAL A 161 2.31 -1.39 -6.21
C VAL A 161 3.51 -1.87 -7.01
N GLY A 162 3.31 -2.39 -8.23
CA GLY A 162 4.41 -2.82 -9.07
C GLY A 162 5.36 -1.69 -9.44
N ALA A 163 4.83 -0.55 -9.87
CA ALA A 163 5.60 0.64 -10.18
C ALA A 163 6.32 1.17 -8.92
N ALA A 164 5.62 1.24 -7.78
CA ALA A 164 6.22 1.62 -6.50
C ALA A 164 7.39 0.71 -6.14
N THR A 165 7.25 -0.60 -6.32
CA THR A 165 8.30 -1.55 -5.96
C THR A 165 9.48 -1.49 -6.93
N VAL A 166 9.24 -1.23 -8.22
CA VAL A 166 10.32 -0.97 -9.17
C VAL A 166 11.12 0.27 -8.78
N LEU A 167 10.45 1.36 -8.37
CA LEU A 167 11.14 2.56 -7.89
C LEU A 167 11.99 2.27 -6.65
N LEU A 168 11.50 1.43 -5.73
CA LEU A 168 12.25 0.98 -4.56
C LEU A 168 13.53 0.23 -4.96
N VAL A 169 13.42 -0.72 -5.89
CA VAL A 169 14.55 -1.53 -6.38
C VAL A 169 15.58 -0.69 -7.16
N LEU A 170 15.10 0.25 -7.99
CA LEU A 170 15.98 1.16 -8.72
C LEU A 170 16.72 2.10 -7.77
N ARG A 171 16.07 2.53 -6.69
CA ARG A 171 16.68 3.35 -5.63
C ARG A 171 17.78 2.59 -4.89
N ALA A 172 17.60 1.28 -4.67
CA ALA A 172 18.62 0.40 -4.12
C ALA A 172 19.79 0.08 -5.09
N GLY A 173 19.79 0.66 -6.30
CA GLY A 173 20.92 0.57 -7.23
C GLY A 173 20.92 -0.63 -8.17
N ILE A 174 19.85 -1.44 -8.20
CA ILE A 174 19.78 -2.62 -9.07
C ILE A 174 19.63 -2.23 -10.54
N ARG A 175 20.58 -2.68 -11.37
CA ARG A 175 20.60 -2.64 -12.84
C ARG A 175 20.98 -4.05 -13.31
N PRO A 176 20.34 -4.68 -14.33
CA PRO A 176 19.81 -4.11 -15.57
C PRO A 176 18.26 -4.09 -15.70
N PRO A 177 17.69 -3.44 -16.75
CA PRO A 177 16.25 -3.23 -16.94
C PRO A 177 15.36 -4.49 -16.89
N VAL A 178 15.92 -5.65 -17.24
CA VAL A 178 15.23 -6.94 -17.17
C VAL A 178 14.79 -7.27 -15.73
N ALA A 179 15.60 -6.89 -14.73
CA ALA A 179 15.25 -7.08 -13.33
C ALA A 179 14.02 -6.25 -12.93
N SER A 180 13.89 -5.02 -13.46
CA SER A 180 12.75 -4.14 -13.18
C SER A 180 11.43 -4.70 -13.73
N VAL A 181 11.46 -5.32 -14.92
CA VAL A 181 10.27 -5.98 -15.50
C VAL A 181 9.85 -7.18 -14.64
N ALA A 182 10.81 -8.00 -14.20
CA ALA A 182 10.53 -9.13 -13.33
C ALA A 182 9.94 -8.68 -11.98
N VAL A 183 10.55 -7.67 -11.34
CA VAL A 183 10.05 -7.06 -10.10
C VAL A 183 8.63 -6.55 -10.27
N PHE A 184 8.35 -5.79 -11.33
CA PHE A 184 7.00 -5.31 -11.62
C PHE A 184 6.02 -6.48 -11.75
N ALA A 185 6.36 -7.51 -12.51
CA ALA A 185 5.47 -8.64 -12.75
C ALA A 185 5.14 -9.40 -11.45
N VAL A 186 6.14 -9.72 -10.62
CA VAL A 186 5.91 -10.48 -9.38
C VAL A 186 5.15 -9.68 -8.33
N THR A 187 5.41 -8.37 -8.23
CA THR A 187 4.73 -7.46 -7.29
C THR A 187 3.31 -7.13 -7.75
N ALA A 188 3.10 -6.93 -9.06
CA ALA A 188 1.75 -6.81 -9.60
C ALA A 188 0.95 -8.09 -9.38
N ALA A 189 1.56 -9.27 -9.58
CA ALA A 189 0.89 -10.55 -9.36
C ALA A 189 0.49 -10.76 -7.89
N VAL A 190 1.39 -10.48 -6.94
CA VAL A 190 1.11 -10.71 -5.50
C VAL A 190 -0.03 -9.84 -4.97
N VAL A 191 -0.30 -8.70 -5.61
CA VAL A 191 -1.43 -7.80 -5.31
C VAL A 191 -2.65 -8.12 -6.17
N GLY A 192 -2.45 -8.41 -7.45
CA GLY A 192 -3.52 -8.64 -8.41
C GLY A 192 -4.32 -9.90 -8.11
N VAL A 193 -3.65 -10.98 -7.69
CA VAL A 193 -4.31 -12.24 -7.30
C VAL A 193 -5.34 -12.05 -6.18
N PRO A 194 -4.99 -11.48 -5.01
CA PRO A 194 -5.95 -11.27 -3.94
C PRO A 194 -7.05 -10.27 -4.30
N LEU A 195 -6.73 -9.20 -5.05
CA LEU A 195 -7.74 -8.24 -5.51
C LEU A 195 -8.74 -8.90 -6.49
N ALA A 196 -8.26 -9.71 -7.43
CA ALA A 196 -9.10 -10.41 -8.39
C ALA A 196 -9.99 -11.46 -7.70
N ALA A 197 -9.43 -12.23 -6.77
CA ALA A 197 -10.17 -13.22 -5.98
C ALA A 197 -11.29 -12.56 -5.16
N LEU A 198 -10.97 -11.45 -4.49
CA LEU A 198 -11.90 -10.74 -3.62
C LEU A 198 -12.98 -9.99 -4.41
N LEU A 199 -12.59 -9.15 -5.36
CA LEU A 199 -13.52 -8.29 -6.09
C LEU A 199 -14.33 -9.05 -7.15
N GLY A 200 -13.78 -10.15 -7.68
CA GLY A 200 -14.45 -10.96 -8.70
C GLY A 200 -15.33 -12.08 -8.12
N ARG A 201 -14.99 -12.64 -6.96
CA ARG A 201 -15.67 -13.83 -6.40
C ARG A 201 -15.92 -13.78 -4.89
N GLY A 202 -15.60 -12.67 -4.23
CA GLY A 202 -15.72 -12.55 -2.76
C GLY A 202 -14.87 -13.57 -2.00
N ILE A 203 -13.73 -13.97 -2.54
CA ILE A 203 -12.81 -14.94 -1.92
C ILE A 203 -11.79 -14.17 -1.09
N VAL A 204 -11.67 -14.51 0.20
CA VAL A 204 -10.98 -13.66 1.21
C VAL A 204 -9.64 -14.23 1.64
N SER A 205 -9.43 -15.54 1.59
CA SER A 205 -8.18 -16.14 2.09
C SER A 205 -6.92 -15.54 1.45
N PRO A 206 -6.86 -15.33 0.11
CA PRO A 206 -5.71 -14.67 -0.51
C PRO A 206 -5.48 -13.25 0.02
N ALA A 207 -6.56 -12.50 0.28
CA ALA A 207 -6.46 -11.14 0.81
C ALA A 207 -5.95 -11.11 2.25
N VAL A 208 -6.37 -12.08 3.09
CA VAL A 208 -5.86 -12.22 4.47
C VAL A 208 -4.37 -12.57 4.46
N LEU A 209 -3.98 -13.57 3.67
CA LEU A 209 -2.58 -13.96 3.51
C LEU A 209 -1.73 -12.79 2.99
N PHE A 210 -2.24 -12.05 2.00
CA PHE A 210 -1.59 -10.83 1.51
C PHE A 210 -1.40 -9.80 2.61
N ALA A 211 -2.47 -9.47 3.37
CA ALA A 211 -2.45 -8.43 4.40
C ALA A 211 -1.48 -8.72 5.55
N VAL A 212 -1.22 -10.00 5.84
CA VAL A 212 -0.28 -10.40 6.89
C VAL A 212 1.17 -10.34 6.40
N LEU A 213 1.47 -10.86 5.21
CA LEU A 213 2.85 -11.08 4.79
C LEU A 213 3.43 -9.95 3.93
N VAL A 214 2.67 -9.39 2.97
CA VAL A 214 3.24 -8.42 2.01
C VAL A 214 3.62 -7.10 2.69
N PRO A 215 2.77 -6.49 3.55
CA PRO A 215 3.16 -5.28 4.29
C PRO A 215 4.38 -5.52 5.19
N TYR A 216 4.49 -6.70 5.81
CA TYR A 216 5.64 -7.06 6.63
C TYR A 216 6.93 -7.07 5.80
N PHE A 217 6.96 -7.79 4.67
CA PHE A 217 8.14 -7.84 3.79
C PHE A 217 8.51 -6.46 3.27
N LEU A 218 7.54 -5.65 2.81
CA LEU A 218 7.83 -4.29 2.34
C LEU A 218 8.37 -3.38 3.47
N THR A 219 7.92 -3.58 4.71
CA THR A 219 8.48 -2.87 5.87
C THR A 219 9.93 -3.24 6.11
N VAL A 220 10.28 -4.53 6.02
CA VAL A 220 11.67 -5.00 6.09
C VAL A 220 12.51 -4.38 4.98
N GLU A 221 11.99 -4.35 3.74
CA GLU A 221 12.72 -3.78 2.60
C GLU A 221 12.95 -2.27 2.74
N VAL A 222 12.01 -1.53 3.34
CA VAL A 222 12.14 -0.09 3.53
C VAL A 222 13.07 0.26 4.69
N PHE A 223 13.04 -0.49 5.79
CA PHE A 223 13.73 -0.09 7.02
C PHE A 223 14.98 -0.90 7.38
N VAL A 224 15.17 -2.09 6.80
CA VAL A 224 16.23 -3.03 7.21
C VAL A 224 17.10 -3.46 6.04
N ALA A 225 16.50 -3.85 4.91
CA ALA A 225 17.21 -4.41 3.76
C ALA A 225 17.39 -3.38 2.62
N THR A 226 17.65 -2.12 2.97
CA THR A 226 17.69 -0.98 2.02
C THR A 226 18.64 -1.18 0.84
N ASP A 227 19.70 -1.97 1.05
CA ASP A 227 20.77 -2.17 0.08
C ASP A 227 20.60 -3.44 -0.77
N SER A 228 19.61 -4.29 -0.44
CA SER A 228 19.43 -5.59 -1.12
C SER A 228 17.98 -6.06 -1.11
N PRO A 229 17.14 -5.54 -2.03
CA PRO A 229 15.72 -5.91 -2.10
C PRO A 229 15.46 -7.25 -2.79
N VAL A 230 16.30 -8.25 -2.48
CA VAL A 230 16.24 -9.59 -3.07
C VAL A 230 14.98 -10.33 -2.61
N HIS A 231 14.45 -10.04 -1.41
CA HIS A 231 13.25 -10.71 -0.91
C HIS A 231 12.00 -10.33 -1.70
N ILE A 232 12.02 -9.23 -2.44
CA ILE A 232 10.95 -8.86 -3.38
C ILE A 232 10.74 -9.93 -4.45
N LEU A 233 11.79 -10.66 -4.85
CA LEU A 233 11.65 -11.77 -5.79
C LEU A 233 10.86 -12.95 -5.21
N LEU A 234 10.78 -13.08 -3.88
CA LEU A 234 9.94 -14.08 -3.21
C LEU A 234 8.44 -13.80 -3.41
N PHE A 235 8.05 -12.60 -3.84
CA PHE A 235 6.66 -12.30 -4.19
C PHE A 235 6.16 -13.13 -5.37
N GLY A 236 7.04 -13.58 -6.27
CA GLY A 236 6.67 -14.44 -7.40
C GLY A 236 6.14 -15.80 -6.92
N PRO A 237 6.97 -16.60 -6.22
CA PRO A 237 6.52 -17.82 -5.58
C PRO A 237 5.33 -17.60 -4.64
N TYR A 238 5.29 -16.49 -3.90
CA TYR A 238 4.19 -16.20 -3.00
C TYR A 238 2.87 -15.91 -3.74
N ALA A 239 2.90 -15.25 -4.89
CA ALA A 239 1.71 -15.05 -5.72
C ALA A 239 1.10 -16.39 -6.18
N ILE A 240 1.93 -17.42 -6.42
CA ILE A 240 1.46 -18.78 -6.71
C ILE A 240 0.75 -19.36 -5.48
N VAL A 241 1.30 -19.20 -4.27
CA VAL A 241 0.64 -19.63 -3.02
C VAL A 241 -0.72 -18.94 -2.85
N LEU A 242 -0.81 -17.64 -3.13
CA LEU A 242 -2.08 -16.91 -3.09
C LEU A 242 -3.09 -17.43 -4.13
N ALA A 243 -2.63 -17.78 -5.33
CA ALA A 243 -3.47 -18.36 -6.37
C ALA A 243 -3.96 -19.78 -6.00
N VAL A 244 -3.11 -20.58 -5.34
CA VAL A 244 -3.51 -21.88 -4.78
C VAL A 244 -4.54 -21.70 -3.67
N ALA A 245 -4.34 -20.74 -2.76
CA ALA A 245 -5.33 -20.43 -1.72
C ALA A 245 -6.67 -20.01 -2.31
N TRP A 246 -6.65 -19.21 -3.39
CA TRP A 246 -7.85 -18.88 -4.15
C TRP A 246 -8.53 -20.14 -4.71
N ALA A 247 -7.80 -20.98 -5.45
CA ALA A 247 -8.35 -22.19 -6.05
C ALA A 247 -8.94 -23.15 -5.01
N LEU A 248 -8.28 -23.32 -3.86
CA LEU A 248 -8.75 -24.16 -2.77
C LEU A 248 -10.04 -23.62 -2.16
N GLU A 249 -10.11 -22.33 -1.82
CA GLU A 249 -11.31 -21.72 -1.26
C GLU A 249 -12.48 -21.77 -2.26
N ALA A 250 -12.22 -21.52 -3.55
CA ALA A 250 -13.21 -21.66 -4.60
C ALA A 250 -13.74 -23.10 -4.71
N GLY A 251 -12.85 -24.09 -4.67
CA GLY A 251 -13.19 -25.52 -4.74
C GLY A 251 -13.97 -26.01 -3.51
N ILE A 252 -13.67 -25.49 -2.32
CA ILE A 252 -14.43 -25.79 -1.10
C ILE A 252 -15.83 -25.17 -1.19
N ARG A 253 -15.93 -23.90 -1.58
CA ARG A 253 -17.21 -23.18 -1.69
C ARG A 253 -18.14 -23.77 -2.74
N SER A 254 -17.61 -24.23 -3.88
CA SER A 254 -18.41 -24.87 -4.93
C SER A 254 -19.06 -26.17 -4.44
N ARG A 255 -18.39 -26.94 -3.57
CA ARG A 255 -18.93 -28.17 -2.96
C ARG A 255 -20.02 -27.90 -1.92
N LEU A 256 -19.97 -26.73 -1.27
CA LEU A 256 -20.93 -26.33 -0.23
C LEU A 256 -22.22 -25.70 -0.79
N ARG A 257 -22.52 -25.86 -2.09
CA ARG A 257 -23.73 -25.35 -2.77
C ARG A 257 -23.93 -23.83 -2.66
N GLY A 258 -22.90 -23.07 -3.00
CA GLY A 258 -23.11 -21.73 -3.56
C GLY A 258 -22.98 -20.56 -2.59
N TRP A 259 -22.21 -20.67 -1.51
CA TRP A 259 -21.72 -19.44 -0.87
C TRP A 259 -20.57 -18.85 -1.69
N GLU A 260 -20.87 -18.41 -2.91
CA GLU A 260 -20.01 -17.55 -3.70
C GLU A 260 -20.00 -16.15 -3.07
N GLY A 261 -19.40 -16.03 -1.88
CA GLY A 261 -18.95 -14.75 -1.34
C GLY A 261 -19.96 -13.61 -1.34
N GLY A 262 -21.19 -13.80 -0.87
CA GLY A 262 -22.16 -12.71 -0.73
C GLY A 262 -22.59 -12.05 -2.06
N ARG A 263 -23.03 -10.78 -2.02
CA ARG A 263 -23.77 -10.08 -3.11
C ARG A 263 -23.00 -9.86 -4.43
N PHE A 264 -21.86 -10.52 -4.64
CA PHE A 264 -21.14 -10.50 -5.90
C PHE A 264 -21.76 -11.41 -6.98
N ALA A 265 -22.61 -12.36 -6.56
CA ALA A 265 -23.23 -13.36 -7.42
C ALA A 265 -24.74 -13.12 -7.68
N ASP A 266 -25.28 -11.94 -7.39
CA ASP A 266 -26.64 -11.57 -7.81
C ASP A 266 -26.66 -11.24 -9.32
N GLU A 267 -26.33 -12.22 -10.16
CA GLU A 267 -26.80 -12.34 -11.53
C GLU A 267 -27.52 -13.69 -11.62
N GLU A 268 -28.79 -13.65 -12.03
CA GLU A 268 -29.71 -14.78 -12.11
C GLU A 268 -29.09 -15.99 -12.84
N PRO A 269 -29.45 -17.23 -12.44
CA PRO A 269 -29.15 -18.39 -13.26
C PRO A 269 -29.94 -18.27 -14.58
N VAL A 270 -29.23 -18.20 -15.70
CA VAL A 270 -29.77 -18.53 -17.03
C VAL A 270 -29.38 -19.97 -17.35
#